data_AF-A0A3N4L713-F1
#
_entry.id   AF-A0A3N4L713-F1
#
_cell.length_a   1.000
_cell.length_b   1.000
_cell.length_c   1.000
_cell.angle_alpha   90.00
_cell.angle_beta   90.00
_cell.angle_gamma   90.00
#
_symmetry.space_group_name_H-M   'P 1'
#
loop_
_entity.id
_entity.type
_entity.pdbx_description
1 polymer ?
#
loop_
_entity_poly.entity_id
_entity_poly.type
_entity_poly.pdbx_seq_one_letter_code
_entity_poly.pdbx_strand_id
1 'polypeptide(L)'
;VGAGLESSIYKNLAHAGTGIESSIYKSIAHVGKGLESSIYKNLANVGIGIESSIYKNLAHVGAGLESSTYKNLTLVSTGLGSSNYKNLAHVGTGLESSIYKNLAHVGTGIESSNYKNLAHGGAGLESLNYKNFAHVGTGLESSIYKNLAHVGTGIESSNYKNLAHVGAGLES
;
A
#
# COMPACT_ATOMS: atom_id res chain seq x y z
N VAL A 1 -22.34 -8.47 14.67
CA VAL A 1 -23.19 -9.22 13.72
C VAL A 1 -22.40 -10.44 13.29
N GLY A 2 -22.97 -11.66 13.25
CA GLY A 2 -22.20 -12.87 12.92
C GLY A 2 -23.08 -14.04 12.48
N ALA A 3 -22.57 -14.73 11.44
CA ALA A 3 -23.05 -15.90 10.70
C ALA A 3 -24.42 -15.82 10.00
N GLY A 4 -24.41 -15.97 8.66
CA GLY A 4 -25.57 -16.32 7.85
C GLY A 4 -26.43 -15.15 7.37
N LEU A 5 -25.89 -13.94 7.36
CA LEU A 5 -26.59 -12.76 6.86
C LEU A 5 -26.04 -12.38 5.48
N GLU A 6 -26.91 -12.45 4.49
CA GLU A 6 -26.62 -12.05 3.13
C GLU A 6 -27.36 -10.75 2.81
N SER A 7 -26.64 -9.73 2.37
CA SER A 7 -27.24 -8.51 1.87
C SER A 7 -26.37 -7.94 0.77
N SER A 8 -26.99 -7.45 -0.31
CA SER A 8 -26.24 -6.75 -1.37
C SER A 8 -25.49 -5.53 -0.84
N ILE A 9 -26.02 -4.85 0.20
CA ILE A 9 -25.41 -3.65 0.77
C ILE A 9 -25.61 -3.58 2.29
N TYR A 10 -24.50 -3.59 3.02
CA TYR A 10 -24.48 -3.20 4.43
C TYR A 10 -24.03 -1.75 4.63
N LYS A 11 -24.67 -1.08 5.59
CA LYS A 11 -24.36 0.31 5.98
C LYS A 11 -24.10 0.37 7.48
N ASN A 12 -23.05 1.08 7.87
CA ASN A 12 -22.77 1.50 9.25
C ASN A 12 -22.71 0.34 10.26
N LEU A 13 -21.87 -0.66 10.02
CA LEU A 13 -21.62 -1.70 11.01
C LEU A 13 -20.58 -1.23 12.01
N ALA A 14 -20.87 -1.34 13.31
CA ALA A 14 -19.85 -1.16 14.33
C ALA A 14 -18.84 -2.32 14.28
N HIS A 15 -19.33 -3.55 14.18
CA HIS A 15 -18.53 -4.77 14.22
C HIS A 15 -19.02 -5.78 13.17
N ALA A 16 -18.08 -6.29 12.36
CA ALA A 16 -18.31 -7.40 11.45
C ALA A 16 -17.39 -8.57 11.82
N GLY A 17 -17.99 -9.73 12.07
CA GLY A 17 -17.30 -11.00 12.29
C GLY A 17 -17.28 -11.85 11.02
N THR A 18 -17.03 -13.14 11.18
CA THR A 18 -17.01 -14.12 10.10
C THR A 18 -18.40 -14.37 9.49
N GLY A 19 -18.43 -14.76 8.21
CA GLY A 19 -19.63 -15.29 7.55
C GLY A 19 -20.73 -14.25 7.29
N ILE A 20 -20.34 -13.01 6.98
CA ILE A 20 -21.25 -11.98 6.48
C ILE A 20 -20.82 -11.64 5.05
N GLU A 21 -21.64 -12.01 4.08
CA GLU A 21 -21.36 -11.80 2.67
C GLU A 21 -22.11 -10.58 2.15
N SER A 22 -21.41 -9.74 1.41
CA SER A 22 -22.02 -8.58 0.77
C SER A 22 -21.26 -8.12 -0.43
N SER A 23 -21.97 -7.71 -1.49
CA SER A 23 -21.32 -7.05 -2.62
C SER A 23 -20.70 -5.71 -2.21
N ILE A 24 -21.30 -4.99 -1.24
CA ILE A 24 -20.83 -3.66 -0.82
C ILE A 24 -21.00 -3.43 0.68
N TYR A 25 -19.89 -3.13 1.36
CA TYR A 25 -19.90 -2.51 2.68
C TYR A 25 -19.61 -1.01 2.59
N LYS A 26 -20.53 -0.18 3.11
CA LYS A 26 -20.31 1.28 3.12
C LYS A 26 -19.39 1.75 4.26
N SER A 27 -19.52 1.17 5.45
CA SER A 27 -18.71 1.55 6.61
C SER A 27 -18.70 0.44 7.65
N ILE A 28 -17.50 0.02 8.08
CA ILE A 28 -17.30 -0.86 9.24
C ILE A 28 -16.18 -0.32 10.13
N ALA A 29 -16.40 -0.25 11.43
CA ALA A 29 -15.43 0.31 12.37
C ALA A 29 -14.43 -0.72 12.93
N HIS A 30 -14.86 -1.98 13.07
CA HIS A 30 -14.02 -3.09 13.51
C HIS A 30 -14.34 -4.33 12.69
N VAL A 31 -13.32 -4.90 12.06
CA VAL A 31 -13.45 -6.12 11.27
C VAL A 31 -12.57 -7.19 11.87
N GLY A 32 -13.18 -8.33 12.17
CA GLY A 32 -12.48 -9.52 12.69
C GLY A 32 -11.68 -10.23 11.59
N LYS A 33 -12.14 -11.42 11.21
CA LYS A 33 -11.51 -12.28 10.20
C LYS A 33 -12.56 -12.79 9.21
N GLY A 34 -12.14 -13.16 8.00
CA GLY A 34 -12.95 -13.93 7.05
C GLY A 34 -14.21 -13.18 6.60
N LEU A 35 -14.01 -11.99 6.06
CA LEU A 35 -15.07 -11.17 5.49
C LEU A 35 -14.77 -10.87 4.01
N GLU A 36 -15.74 -11.15 3.15
CA GLU A 36 -15.58 -11.01 1.71
C GLU A 36 -16.56 -9.98 1.15
N SER A 37 -16.06 -9.14 0.25
CA SER A 37 -16.91 -8.19 -0.47
C SER A 37 -16.26 -7.72 -1.76
N SER A 38 -17.04 -7.49 -2.81
CA SER A 38 -16.50 -6.84 -4.01
C SER A 38 -15.98 -5.43 -3.72
N ILE A 39 -16.64 -4.68 -2.83
CA ILE A 39 -16.26 -3.30 -2.49
C ILE A 39 -16.42 -2.98 -1.01
N TYR A 40 -15.33 -2.55 -0.39
CA TYR A 40 -15.37 -1.82 0.88
C TYR A 40 -15.13 -0.32 0.66
N LYS A 41 -16.06 0.52 1.15
CA LYS A 41 -15.90 1.98 1.06
C LYS A 41 -15.08 2.55 2.20
N ASN A 42 -15.44 2.26 3.45
CA ASN A 42 -14.73 2.74 4.63
C ASN A 42 -14.57 1.60 5.63
N LEU A 43 -13.33 1.34 6.02
CA LEU A 43 -12.97 0.33 7.00
C LEU A 43 -11.93 0.88 7.95
N ALA A 44 -12.09 0.56 9.23
CA ALA A 44 -11.10 0.82 10.26
C ALA A 44 -10.86 -0.44 11.09
N ASN A 45 -9.69 -0.50 11.75
CA ASN A 45 -9.32 -1.56 12.70
C ASN A 45 -9.57 -2.95 12.12
N VAL A 46 -8.86 -3.24 11.04
CA VAL A 46 -9.06 -4.45 10.26
C VAL A 46 -8.07 -5.51 10.69
N GLY A 47 -8.60 -6.67 11.05
CA GLY A 47 -7.84 -7.87 11.37
C GLY A 47 -7.20 -8.50 10.12
N ILE A 48 -7.34 -9.82 9.98
CA ILE A 48 -6.62 -10.61 8.97
C ILE A 48 -7.59 -11.37 8.06
N GLY A 49 -7.17 -11.65 6.82
CA GLY A 49 -7.94 -12.47 5.89
C GLY A 49 -9.25 -11.81 5.46
N ILE A 50 -9.16 -10.55 5.02
CA ILE A 50 -10.29 -9.79 4.46
C ILE A 50 -10.00 -9.56 2.99
N GLU A 51 -10.89 -10.03 2.13
CA GLU A 51 -10.69 -10.02 0.69
C GLU A 51 -11.67 -9.08 0.00
N SER A 52 -11.14 -8.31 -0.96
CA SER A 52 -11.98 -7.45 -1.79
C SER A 52 -11.34 -7.08 -3.09
N SER A 53 -12.13 -6.97 -4.16
CA SER A 53 -11.63 -6.38 -5.40
C SER A 53 -11.22 -4.91 -5.23
N ILE A 54 -11.92 -4.16 -4.36
CA ILE A 54 -11.67 -2.72 -4.17
C ILE A 54 -11.86 -2.27 -2.72
N TYR A 55 -10.79 -1.72 -2.14
CA TYR A 55 -10.84 -0.90 -0.94
C TYR A 55 -10.75 0.59 -1.29
N LYS A 56 -11.70 1.41 -0.82
CA LYS A 56 -11.63 2.87 -1.03
C LYS A 56 -10.87 3.58 0.08
N ASN A 57 -11.31 3.46 1.33
CA ASN A 57 -10.67 4.07 2.49
C ASN A 57 -10.47 3.00 3.55
N LEU A 58 -9.23 2.79 3.95
CA LEU A 58 -8.86 1.75 4.90
C LEU A 58 -7.80 2.29 5.87
N ALA A 59 -8.02 2.09 7.16
CA ALA A 59 -7.16 2.58 8.24
C ALA A 59 -6.94 1.54 9.34
N HIS A 60 -5.76 1.56 9.98
CA HIS A 60 -5.36 0.64 11.04
C HIS A 60 -5.51 -0.82 10.60
N VAL A 61 -4.65 -1.21 9.67
CA VAL A 61 -4.67 -2.54 9.07
C VAL A 61 -3.60 -3.39 9.71
N GLY A 62 -4.00 -4.60 10.09
CA GLY A 62 -3.09 -5.68 10.47
C GLY A 62 -2.32 -6.21 9.25
N ALA A 63 -2.57 -7.47 8.91
CA ALA A 63 -1.83 -8.20 7.89
C ALA A 63 -2.73 -9.09 7.03
N GLY A 64 -2.26 -9.44 5.83
CA GLY A 64 -2.92 -10.43 4.98
C GLY A 64 -4.27 -9.96 4.43
N LEU A 65 -4.28 -8.78 3.80
CA LEU A 65 -5.40 -8.35 2.96
C LEU A 65 -4.93 -8.31 1.51
N GLU A 66 -5.78 -8.83 0.63
CA GLU A 66 -5.55 -8.83 -0.80
C GLU A 66 -6.62 -8.03 -1.51
N SER A 67 -6.19 -7.26 -2.52
CA SER A 67 -7.10 -6.53 -3.37
C SER A 67 -6.54 -6.22 -4.73
N SER A 68 -7.38 -6.18 -5.76
CA SER A 68 -6.95 -5.64 -7.05
C SER A 68 -6.66 -4.14 -6.98
N THR A 69 -7.31 -3.39 -6.07
CA THR A 69 -7.10 -1.95 -5.92
C THR A 69 -7.37 -1.42 -4.52
N TYR A 70 -6.39 -0.71 -3.98
CA TYR A 70 -6.55 0.17 -2.83
C TYR A 70 -6.47 1.65 -3.25
N LYS A 71 -7.45 2.46 -2.85
CA LYS A 71 -7.43 3.89 -3.16
C LYS A 71 -6.72 4.72 -2.08
N ASN A 72 -7.20 4.69 -0.85
CA ASN A 72 -6.62 5.42 0.27
C ASN A 72 -6.38 4.44 1.41
N LEU A 73 -5.14 4.36 1.84
CA LEU A 73 -4.69 3.39 2.83
C LEU A 73 -3.73 4.06 3.81
N THR A 74 -4.01 3.95 5.10
CA THR A 74 -3.22 4.59 6.15
C THR A 74 -2.98 3.64 7.32
N LEU A 75 -1.79 3.69 7.92
CA LEU A 75 -1.44 2.91 9.11
C LEU A 75 -1.56 1.40 8.85
N VAL A 76 -0.67 0.92 7.99
CA VAL A 76 -0.57 -0.49 7.62
C VAL A 76 0.65 -1.08 8.31
N SER A 77 0.45 -2.20 9.01
CA SER A 77 1.57 -2.87 9.67
C SER A 77 2.41 -3.65 8.66
N THR A 78 1.85 -4.69 8.03
CA THR A 78 2.65 -5.64 7.24
C THR A 78 1.84 -6.36 6.17
N GLY A 79 2.45 -6.72 5.03
CA GLY A 79 1.99 -7.82 4.19
C GLY A 79 0.66 -7.59 3.46
N LEU A 80 0.62 -6.65 2.53
CA LEU A 80 -0.54 -6.44 1.64
C LEU A 80 -0.13 -6.53 0.16
N GLY A 81 -0.89 -7.29 -0.61
CA GLY A 81 -0.74 -7.42 -2.06
C GLY A 81 -1.80 -6.64 -2.82
N SER A 82 -1.39 -5.89 -3.85
CA SER A 82 -2.35 -5.32 -4.81
C SER A 82 -1.77 -5.01 -6.16
N SER A 83 -2.52 -5.20 -7.23
CA SER A 83 -2.09 -4.69 -8.54
C SER A 83 -1.94 -3.16 -8.56
N ASN A 84 -2.74 -2.43 -7.77
CA ASN A 84 -2.75 -0.96 -7.80
C ASN A 84 -3.03 -0.31 -6.44
N TYR A 85 -2.13 0.57 -6.05
CA TYR A 85 -2.27 1.43 -4.89
C TYR A 85 -2.24 2.90 -5.31
N LYS A 86 -3.24 3.69 -4.90
CA LYS A 86 -3.29 5.11 -5.25
C LYS A 86 -2.62 6.02 -4.22
N ASN A 87 -3.06 6.03 -2.97
CA ASN A 87 -2.55 6.91 -1.91
C ASN A 87 -2.28 6.11 -0.63
N LEU A 88 -1.01 5.95 -0.29
CA LEU A 88 -0.56 5.20 0.88
C LEU A 88 0.24 6.11 1.81
N ALA A 89 -0.06 6.03 3.11
CA ALA A 89 0.70 6.74 4.12
C ALA A 89 0.93 5.87 5.36
N HIS A 90 2.11 6.01 5.99
CA HIS A 90 2.46 5.30 7.22
C HIS A 90 2.34 3.78 7.08
N VAL A 91 3.17 3.25 6.20
CA VAL A 91 3.24 1.82 5.90
C VAL A 91 4.47 1.24 6.56
N GLY A 92 4.33 0.09 7.23
CA GLY A 92 5.44 -0.70 7.73
C GLY A 92 6.16 -1.45 6.61
N THR A 93 6.03 -2.77 6.58
CA THR A 93 6.92 -3.63 5.78
C THR A 93 6.20 -4.59 4.83
N GLY A 94 6.85 -4.98 3.73
CA GLY A 94 6.40 -6.08 2.88
C GLY A 94 5.11 -5.74 2.11
N LEU A 95 5.17 -4.74 1.24
CA LEU A 95 4.07 -4.46 0.31
C LEU A 95 4.51 -4.70 -1.12
N GLU A 96 3.66 -5.38 -1.89
CA GLU A 96 3.91 -5.67 -3.29
C GLU A 96 2.81 -5.07 -4.18
N SER A 97 3.24 -4.40 -5.26
CA SER A 97 2.30 -3.91 -6.26
C SER A 97 2.86 -3.73 -7.65
N SER A 98 2.05 -3.93 -8.68
CA SER A 98 2.47 -3.51 -10.02
C SER A 98 2.62 -1.98 -10.14
N ILE A 99 1.78 -1.21 -9.43
CA ILE A 99 1.78 0.26 -9.53
C ILE A 99 1.45 0.93 -8.18
N TYR A 100 2.36 1.80 -7.77
CA TYR A 100 2.15 2.78 -6.72
C TYR A 100 2.06 4.21 -7.28
N LYS A 101 0.96 4.93 -7.00
CA LYS A 101 0.83 6.33 -7.46
C LYS A 101 1.43 7.34 -6.48
N ASN A 102 1.02 7.33 -5.21
CA ASN A 102 1.47 8.29 -4.20
C ASN A 102 1.74 7.55 -2.89
N LEU A 103 3.01 7.50 -2.48
CA LEU A 103 3.43 6.92 -1.21
C LEU A 103 4.09 7.98 -0.34
N ALA A 104 3.80 7.91 0.96
CA ALA A 104 4.43 8.74 1.96
C ALA A 104 4.75 7.92 3.22
N HIS A 105 5.91 8.12 3.84
CA HIS A 105 6.27 7.47 5.10
C HIS A 105 6.14 5.94 5.03
N VAL A 106 6.94 5.32 4.17
CA VAL A 106 6.95 3.87 4.00
C VAL A 106 8.20 3.27 4.62
N GLY A 107 8.07 2.09 5.23
CA GLY A 107 9.14 1.35 5.87
C GLY A 107 9.98 0.58 4.87
N THR A 108 10.09 -0.74 5.05
CA THR A 108 11.08 -1.58 4.37
C THR A 108 10.49 -2.66 3.49
N GLY A 109 11.19 -3.04 2.42
CA GLY A 109 10.78 -4.16 1.55
C GLY A 109 9.48 -3.84 0.82
N ILE A 110 9.49 -2.77 0.03
CA ILE A 110 8.33 -2.37 -0.79
C ILE A 110 8.74 -2.53 -2.25
N GLU A 111 8.01 -3.37 -2.96
CA GLU A 111 8.36 -3.77 -4.33
C GLU A 111 7.29 -3.30 -5.31
N SER A 112 7.73 -2.73 -6.44
CA SER A 112 6.81 -2.44 -7.52
C SER A 112 7.43 -2.30 -8.88
N SER A 113 6.74 -2.72 -9.93
CA SER A 113 7.18 -2.39 -11.29
C SER A 113 7.23 -0.88 -11.56
N ASN A 114 6.36 -0.08 -10.92
CA ASN A 114 6.31 1.36 -11.17
C ASN A 114 5.89 2.16 -9.95
N TYR A 115 6.69 3.15 -9.59
CA TYR A 115 6.25 4.20 -8.68
C TYR A 115 6.21 5.57 -9.36
N LYS A 116 5.11 6.30 -9.13
CA LYS A 116 4.96 7.67 -9.65
C LYS A 116 5.51 8.71 -8.69
N ASN A 117 5.07 8.70 -7.43
CA ASN A 117 5.50 9.65 -6.41
C ASN A 117 5.79 8.92 -5.09
N LEU A 118 6.96 9.15 -4.52
CA LEU A 118 7.31 8.73 -3.17
C LEU A 118 7.94 9.89 -2.40
N ALA A 119 7.52 10.05 -1.14
CA ALA A 119 8.19 10.88 -0.16
C ALA A 119 8.47 10.07 1.11
N HIS A 120 9.64 10.23 1.72
CA HIS A 120 9.97 9.56 2.99
C HIS A 120 9.91 8.03 2.89
N GLY A 121 10.77 7.46 2.06
CA GLY A 121 10.95 6.01 1.98
C GLY A 121 12.04 5.52 2.90
N GLY A 122 11.82 4.35 3.51
CA GLY A 122 12.80 3.65 4.34
C GLY A 122 13.86 2.94 3.50
N ALA A 123 13.97 1.62 3.65
CA ALA A 123 15.04 0.83 3.05
C ALA A 123 14.54 -0.35 2.21
N GLY A 124 15.32 -0.75 1.20
CA GLY A 124 14.97 -1.89 0.34
C GLY A 124 13.70 -1.59 -0.46
N LEU A 125 13.76 -0.56 -1.30
CA LEU A 125 12.70 -0.25 -2.25
C LEU A 125 13.20 -0.59 -3.65
N GLU A 126 12.43 -1.43 -4.35
CA GLU A 126 12.82 -1.94 -5.66
C GLU A 126 11.77 -1.58 -6.70
N SER A 127 12.21 -1.09 -7.86
CA SER A 127 11.33 -0.83 -8.99
C SER A 127 11.98 -0.83 -10.35
N LEU A 128 11.26 -1.23 -11.40
CA LEU A 128 11.74 -0.96 -12.76
C LEU A 128 11.76 0.54 -13.07
N ASN A 129 10.84 1.33 -12.50
CA ASN A 129 10.70 2.74 -12.83
C ASN A 129 10.27 3.62 -11.65
N TYR A 130 11.08 4.64 -11.39
CA TYR A 130 10.81 5.70 -10.44
C TYR A 130 10.66 7.06 -11.14
N LYS A 131 9.51 7.72 -10.93
CA LYS A 131 9.25 9.04 -11.53
C LYS A 131 9.65 10.23 -10.65
N ASN A 132 9.06 10.41 -9.47
CA ASN A 132 9.32 11.56 -8.57
C ASN A 132 9.58 11.10 -7.13
N PHE A 133 10.81 11.27 -6.63
CA PHE A 133 11.28 10.67 -5.40
C PHE A 133 12.01 11.70 -4.52
N ALA A 134 11.64 11.77 -3.24
CA ALA A 134 12.26 12.65 -2.28
C ALA A 134 12.41 12.00 -0.90
N HIS A 135 13.52 12.31 -0.20
CA HIS A 135 13.77 11.87 1.19
C HIS A 135 13.74 10.35 1.32
N VAL A 136 14.65 9.66 0.63
CA VAL A 136 14.67 8.19 0.66
C VAL A 136 15.92 7.71 1.38
N GLY A 137 15.76 6.67 2.19
CA GLY A 137 16.82 6.07 3.01
C GLY A 137 17.84 5.30 2.19
N THR A 138 17.95 3.98 2.41
CA THR A 138 19.04 3.16 1.91
C THR A 138 18.57 1.99 1.05
N GLY A 139 19.33 1.59 0.03
CA GLY A 139 18.98 0.40 -0.79
C GLY A 139 17.80 0.70 -1.70
N LEU A 140 18.06 1.52 -2.72
CA LEU A 140 17.09 1.93 -3.73
C LEU A 140 17.53 1.38 -5.09
N GLU A 141 16.82 0.39 -5.62
CA GLU A 141 17.20 -0.25 -6.88
C GLU A 141 16.20 0.06 -7.98
N SER A 142 16.71 0.54 -9.13
CA SER A 142 15.84 0.69 -10.30
C SER A 142 16.52 0.73 -11.64
N SER A 143 15.85 0.24 -12.67
CA SER A 143 16.33 0.45 -14.04
C SER A 143 16.31 1.93 -14.45
N ILE A 144 15.36 2.74 -13.96
CA ILE A 144 15.21 4.15 -14.38
C ILE A 144 14.73 5.06 -13.23
N TYR A 145 15.51 6.10 -12.94
CA TYR A 145 15.09 7.27 -12.16
C TYR A 145 14.90 8.52 -13.02
N LYS A 146 13.71 9.13 -12.96
CA LYS A 146 13.45 10.40 -13.64
C LYS A 146 13.80 11.61 -12.78
N ASN A 147 13.19 11.75 -11.60
CA ASN A 147 13.45 12.86 -10.67
C ASN A 147 13.71 12.29 -9.27
N LEU A 148 14.91 12.50 -8.76
CA LEU A 148 15.36 11.97 -7.48
C LEU A 148 16.06 13.06 -6.66
N ALA A 149 15.61 13.25 -5.41
CA ALA A 149 16.14 14.26 -4.50
C ALA A 149 16.31 13.73 -3.06
N HIS A 150 17.32 14.23 -2.33
CA HIS A 150 17.52 13.94 -0.91
C HIS A 150 17.54 12.44 -0.60
N VAL A 151 18.56 11.77 -1.10
CA VAL A 151 18.65 10.31 -1.07
C VAL A 151 19.84 9.90 -0.21
N GLY A 152 19.69 8.83 0.57
CA GLY A 152 20.73 8.24 1.40
C GLY A 152 21.76 7.46 0.57
N THR A 153 22.10 6.25 1.03
CA THR A 153 23.19 5.45 0.45
C THR A 153 22.70 4.19 -0.25
N GLY A 154 23.45 3.70 -1.24
CA GLY A 154 23.15 2.44 -1.94
C GLY A 154 22.00 2.63 -2.91
N ILE A 155 22.23 3.42 -3.95
CA ILE A 155 21.26 3.71 -5.01
C ILE A 155 21.87 3.20 -6.30
N GLU A 156 21.15 2.33 -6.98
CA GLU A 156 21.62 1.67 -8.18
C GLU A 156 20.65 1.90 -9.34
N SER A 157 21.18 2.32 -10.49
CA SER A 157 20.38 2.46 -11.71
C SER A 157 21.16 2.50 -13.00
N SER A 158 20.64 1.75 -13.98
CA SER A 158 21.09 1.86 -15.36
C SER A 158 20.82 3.24 -16.00
N ASN A 159 19.88 4.04 -15.45
CA ASN A 159 19.57 5.35 -16.03
C ASN A 159 19.08 6.38 -15.01
N TYR A 160 19.80 7.49 -14.95
CA TYR A 160 19.48 8.67 -14.16
C TYR A 160 19.20 9.87 -15.06
N LYS A 161 18.09 10.59 -14.83
CA LYS A 161 17.80 11.86 -15.55
C LYS A 161 18.07 13.10 -14.73
N ASN A 162 17.34 13.32 -13.63
CA ASN A 162 17.46 14.51 -12.78
C ASN A 162 17.74 14.12 -11.33
N LEU A 163 18.96 14.41 -10.86
CA LEU A 163 19.44 14.08 -9.51
C LEU A 163 19.80 15.34 -8.74
N ALA A 164 19.42 15.40 -7.47
CA ALA A 164 19.83 16.45 -6.54
C ALA A 164 20.07 15.89 -5.13
N HIS A 165 21.10 16.37 -4.43
CA HIS A 165 21.38 16.00 -3.02
C HIS A 165 21.41 14.47 -2.79
N VAL A 166 22.32 13.79 -3.47
CA VAL A 166 22.51 12.33 -3.35
C VAL A 166 23.64 12.04 -2.36
N GLY A 167 23.44 11.07 -1.47
CA GLY A 167 24.45 10.56 -0.55
C GLY A 167 25.53 9.70 -1.24
N ALA A 168 26.33 9.01 -0.45
CA ALA A 168 27.39 8.13 -0.94
C ALA A 168 26.83 6.81 -1.54
N GLY A 169 27.54 6.20 -2.49
CA GLY A 169 27.14 4.90 -3.07
C GLY A 169 26.08 5.03 -4.17
N LEU A 170 26.30 5.95 -5.10
CA LEU A 170 25.58 6.03 -6.37
C LEU A 170 26.29 5.14 -7.40
N GLU A 171 25.60 4.13 -7.91
CA GLU A 171 26.14 3.17 -8.89
C GLU A 171 25.25 3.13 -10.13
N SER A 172 25.86 2.92 -11.30
CA SER A 172 25.20 2.95 -12.61
C SER A 172 25.22 1.62 -13.33
#